data_AF-A0A847TRK8-F1
#
_entry.id   AF-A0A847TRK8-F1
#
_cell.length_a   1.000
_cell.length_b   1.000
_cell.length_c   1.000
_cell.angle_alpha   90.00
_cell.angle_beta   90.00
_cell.angle_gamma   90.00
#
_symmetry.space_group_name_H-M   'P 1'
#
loop_
_entity.id
_entity.type
_entity.pdbx_description
1 polymer ?
#
loop_
_entity_poly.entity_id
_entity_poly.type
_entity_poly.pdbx_seq_one_letter_code
_entity_poly.pdbx_strand_id
1 'polypeptide(L)'
;AAPKAKVYTIEGCPNIAARAAKNFETLHLPNIIQVTGNFDTVLPDVLKQMQLPDWVYIDGNHRKEPTLAYFEQCLQFADEYSVFIFDDIHWTPD
;
A
#
# COMPACT_ATOMS: atom_id res chain seq x y z
N ALA A 1 -10.75 -16.12 5.72
CA ALA A 1 -10.82 -15.02 4.73
C ALA A 1 -11.63 -13.86 5.31
N ALA A 2 -11.30 -12.60 4.99
CA ALA A 2 -11.96 -11.39 5.49
C ALA A 2 -12.69 -10.63 4.35
N PRO A 3 -13.85 -11.11 3.86
CA PRO A 3 -14.49 -10.62 2.63
C PRO A 3 -15.04 -9.19 2.72
N LYS A 4 -15.14 -8.62 3.92
CA LYS A 4 -15.60 -7.24 4.17
C LYS A 4 -14.46 -6.27 4.44
N ALA A 5 -13.21 -6.73 4.45
CA ALA A 5 -12.05 -5.87 4.69
C ALA A 5 -11.99 -4.79 3.60
N LYS A 6 -11.69 -3.54 3.97
CA LYS A 6 -11.37 -2.50 2.99
C LYS A 6 -9.91 -2.66 2.58
N VAL A 7 -9.65 -2.62 1.29
CA VAL A 7 -8.30 -2.72 0.74
C VAL A 7 -7.95 -1.39 0.10
N TYR A 8 -6.85 -0.79 0.55
CA TYR A 8 -6.27 0.36 -0.14
C TYR A 8 -5.11 -0.13 -1.00
N THR A 9 -4.99 0.38 -2.22
CA THR A 9 -3.88 0.07 -3.12
C THR A 9 -3.35 1.36 -3.76
N ILE A 10 -2.03 1.47 -3.85
CA ILE A 10 -1.32 2.64 -4.39
C ILE A 10 -0.50 2.18 -5.59
N GLU A 11 -0.62 2.88 -6.71
CA GLU A 11 0.18 2.64 -7.92
C GLU A 11 0.63 3.97 -8.53
N GLY A 12 1.92 4.10 -8.84
CA GLY A 12 2.51 5.33 -9.36
C GLY A 12 2.25 5.56 -10.84
N CYS A 13 2.11 4.50 -11.63
CA CYS A 13 1.88 4.56 -13.07
C CYS A 13 0.37 4.60 -13.39
N PRO A 14 -0.17 5.70 -13.95
CA PRO A 14 -1.60 5.81 -14.24
C PRO A 14 -2.13 4.73 -15.18
N ASN A 15 -1.30 4.23 -16.10
CA ASN A 15 -1.70 3.18 -17.03
C ASN A 15 -1.84 1.82 -16.33
N ILE A 16 -0.96 1.50 -15.38
CA ILE A 16 -1.07 0.27 -14.58
C ILE A 16 -2.27 0.38 -13.64
N ALA A 17 -2.43 1.53 -12.98
CA ALA A 17 -3.58 1.80 -12.12
C ALA A 17 -4.90 1.64 -12.88
N ALA A 18 -5.01 2.20 -14.09
CA ALA A 18 -6.20 2.08 -14.93
C ALA A 18 -6.48 0.63 -15.36
N ARG A 19 -5.45 -0.19 -15.58
CA ARG A 19 -5.62 -1.63 -15.85
C ARG A 19 -6.12 -2.37 -14.61
N ALA A 20 -5.58 -2.07 -13.44
CA ALA A 20 -6.04 -2.66 -12.18
C ALA A 20 -7.50 -2.27 -11.87
N ALA A 21 -7.90 -1.02 -12.09
CA ALA A 21 -9.29 -0.57 -11.94
C ALA A 21 -10.27 -1.44 -12.74
N LYS A 22 -9.97 -1.66 -14.03
CA LYS A 22 -10.79 -2.52 -14.91
C LYS A 22 -10.89 -3.96 -14.40
N ASN A 23 -9.80 -4.49 -13.82
CA ASN A 23 -9.82 -5.83 -13.23
C ASN A 23 -10.73 -5.86 -11.99
N PHE A 24 -10.66 -4.86 -11.12
CA PHE A 24 -11.50 -4.77 -9.93
C PHE A 24 -12.99 -4.65 -10.29
N GLU A 25 -13.31 -3.86 -11.31
CA GLU A 25 -14.68 -3.76 -11.87
C GLU A 25 -15.16 -5.10 -12.41
N THR A 26 -14.35 -5.77 -13.24
CA THR A 26 -14.70 -7.07 -13.84
C THR A 26 -14.94 -8.15 -12.79
N LEU A 27 -14.16 -8.12 -11.70
CA LEU A 27 -14.27 -9.07 -10.59
C LEU A 27 -15.33 -8.66 -9.55
N HIS A 28 -15.99 -7.51 -9.72
CA HIS A 28 -16.98 -6.97 -8.79
C HIS A 28 -16.44 -6.87 -7.35
N LEU A 29 -15.29 -6.20 -7.18
CA LEU A 29 -14.61 -6.00 -5.89
C LEU A 29 -14.88 -4.58 -5.33
N PRO A 30 -16.00 -4.36 -4.61
CA PRO A 30 -16.44 -3.01 -4.20
C PRO A 30 -15.66 -2.44 -3.01
N ASN A 31 -14.84 -3.26 -2.36
CA ASN A 31 -14.12 -2.94 -1.13
C ASN A 31 -12.69 -2.41 -1.39
N ILE A 32 -12.30 -2.22 -2.66
CA ILE A 32 -10.98 -1.70 -3.04
C ILE A 32 -11.07 -0.19 -3.25
N ILE A 33 -10.20 0.55 -2.56
CA ILE A 33 -9.98 1.98 -2.73
C ILE A 33 -8.61 2.15 -3.39
N GLN A 34 -8.61 2.51 -4.67
CA GLN A 34 -7.40 2.70 -5.44
C GLN A 34 -6.95 4.16 -5.41
N VAL A 35 -5.65 4.37 -5.17
CA VAL A 35 -5.00 5.68 -5.22
C VAL A 35 -3.91 5.62 -6.27
N THR A 36 -3.88 6.61 -7.18
CA THR A 36 -2.84 6.74 -8.19
C THR A 36 -1.89 7.85 -7.81
N GLY A 37 -0.60 7.56 -7.66
CA GLY A 37 0.41 8.54 -7.28
C GLY A 37 1.67 7.92 -6.70
N ASN A 38 2.70 8.75 -6.52
CA ASN A 38 3.94 8.30 -5.89
C ASN A 38 3.68 7.97 -4.41
N PHE A 39 4.15 6.81 -3.95
CA PHE A 39 4.09 6.37 -2.56
C PHE A 39 4.54 7.45 -1.57
N ASP A 40 5.67 8.11 -1.84
CA ASP A 40 6.27 9.17 -1.03
C ASP A 40 5.29 10.33 -0.76
N THR A 41 4.31 10.50 -1.66
CA THR A 41 3.36 11.62 -1.62
C THR A 41 1.99 11.23 -1.11
N VAL A 42 1.49 10.04 -1.45
CA VAL A 42 0.09 9.66 -1.18
C VAL A 42 -0.10 8.76 0.03
N LEU A 43 0.95 8.02 0.45
CA LEU A 43 0.89 7.15 1.61
C LEU A 43 0.45 7.88 2.90
N PRO A 44 0.94 9.10 3.23
CA PRO A 44 0.51 9.81 4.43
C PRO A 44 -1.00 10.04 4.49
N ASP A 45 -1.61 10.40 3.37
CA ASP A 45 -3.05 10.71 3.33
C ASP A 45 -3.91 9.43 3.34
N VAL A 46 -3.42 8.35 2.72
CA VAL A 46 -4.03 7.02 2.84
C VAL A 46 -4.04 6.55 4.30
N LEU A 47 -2.91 6.66 5.00
CA LEU A 47 -2.80 6.26 6.40
C LEU A 47 -3.69 7.12 7.31
N LYS A 48 -3.73 8.44 7.10
CA LYS A 48 -4.68 9.33 7.81
C LYS A 48 -6.13 8.95 7.55
N GLN A 49 -6.49 8.50 6.35
CA GLN A 49 -7.86 8.08 6.08
C GLN A 49 -8.17 6.71 6.73
N MET A 50 -7.20 5.80 6.72
CA MET A 50 -7.35 4.44 7.24
C MET A 50 -7.35 4.38 8.77
N GLN A 51 -6.60 5.27 9.44
CA GLN A 51 -6.37 5.38 10.89
C GLN A 51 -5.68 4.17 11.55
N LEU A 52 -5.96 2.94 11.10
CA LEU A 52 -5.33 1.72 11.60
C LEU A 52 -5.08 0.74 10.44
N PRO A 53 -3.82 0.55 10.01
CA PRO A 53 -3.47 -0.46 9.04
C PRO A 53 -3.24 -1.82 9.72
N ASP A 54 -4.24 -2.71 9.67
CA ASP A 54 -4.12 -4.09 10.20
C ASP A 54 -3.07 -4.91 9.43
N TRP A 55 -2.95 -4.67 8.12
CA TRP A 55 -2.09 -5.44 7.22
C TRP A 55 -1.53 -4.54 6.12
N VAL A 56 -0.21 -4.43 6.02
CA VAL A 56 0.48 -3.63 5.00
C VAL A 56 1.46 -4.50 4.23
N TYR A 57 1.35 -4.44 2.91
CA TYR A 57 2.25 -5.10 1.98
C TYR A 57 2.95 -4.04 1.11
N ILE A 58 4.28 -3.96 1.21
CA ILE A 58 5.11 -3.00 0.50
C ILE A 58 5.97 -3.76 -0.50
N ASP A 59 5.64 -3.61 -1.77
CA ASP A 59 6.30 -4.22 -2.94
C ASP A 59 6.39 -3.15 -4.04
N GLY A 60 7.34 -2.24 -3.86
CA GLY A 60 7.46 -1.09 -4.74
C GLY A 60 8.89 -0.58 -4.79
N ASN A 61 9.20 0.43 -3.99
CA ASN A 61 10.53 1.01 -3.99
C ASN A 61 11.46 0.23 -3.04
N HIS A 62 12.18 -0.77 -3.56
CA HIS A 62 13.09 -1.65 -2.79
C HIS A 62 14.40 -0.98 -2.32
N ARG A 63 14.53 0.35 -2.45
CA ARG A 63 15.64 1.07 -1.84
C ARG A 63 15.44 1.14 -0.32
N LYS A 64 16.56 1.15 0.39
CA LYS A 64 16.60 1.17 1.86
C LYS A 64 15.85 2.37 2.45
N GLU A 65 16.20 3.60 2.04
CA GLU A 65 15.66 4.81 2.67
C GLU A 65 14.15 4.94 2.50
N PRO A 66 13.58 4.76 1.29
CA PRO A 66 12.13 4.77 1.10
C PRO A 66 11.42 3.68 1.90
N THR A 67 11.95 2.45 1.91
CA THR A 67 11.35 1.34 2.66
C THR A 67 11.27 1.64 4.16
N LEU A 68 12.34 2.15 4.76
CA LEU A 68 12.35 2.58 6.16
C LEU A 68 11.39 3.74 6.41
N ALA A 69 11.35 4.73 5.52
CA ALA A 69 10.43 5.85 5.63
C ALA A 69 8.96 5.42 5.57
N TYR A 70 8.61 4.42 4.74
CA TYR A 70 7.26 3.86 4.68
C TYR A 70 6.91 3.10 5.95
N PHE A 71 7.85 2.29 6.46
CA PHE A 71 7.69 1.60 7.75
C PHE A 71 7.40 2.58 8.88
N GLU A 72 8.21 3.63 9.03
CA GLU A 72 8.05 4.64 10.08
C GLU A 72 6.71 5.38 9.97
N GLN A 73 6.26 5.69 8.75
CA GLN A 73 4.94 6.29 8.52
C GLN A 73 3.81 5.35 8.94
N CYS A 74 3.86 4.07 8.55
CA CYS A 74 2.86 3.08 8.95
C CYS A 74 2.82 2.91 10.48
N LEU A 75 3.99 2.90 11.11
CA LEU A 75 4.13 2.71 12.56
C LEU A 75 3.41 3.79 13.39
N GLN A 76 3.21 4.99 12.84
CA GLN A 76 2.46 6.06 13.51
C GLN A 76 0.97 5.74 13.71
N PHE A 77 0.43 4.79 12.95
CA PHE A 77 -0.99 4.42 12.94
C PHE A 77 -1.21 2.95 13.36
N ALA A 78 -0.14 2.19 13.55
CA ALA A 78 -0.18 0.76 13.81
C ALA A 78 -0.49 0.43 15.27
N ASP A 79 -0.95 -0.79 15.52
CA ASP A 79 -1.05 -1.37 16.86
C ASP A 79 -0.23 -2.66 16.97
N GLU A 80 -0.30 -3.34 18.12
CA GLU A 80 0.44 -4.59 18.36
C GLU A 80 -0.01 -5.79 17.51
N TYR A 81 -1.13 -5.67 16.78
CA TYR A 81 -1.67 -6.69 15.89
C TYR A 81 -1.43 -6.39 14.41
N SER A 82 -0.96 -5.18 14.08
CA SER A 82 -0.56 -4.81 12.72
C SER A 82 0.54 -5.73 12.18
N VAL A 83 0.36 -6.20 10.95
CA VAL A 83 1.37 -7.01 10.24
C VAL A 83 1.92 -6.24 9.05
N PHE A 84 3.25 -6.09 9.01
CA PHE A 84 3.95 -5.46 7.89
C PHE A 84 4.78 -6.48 7.13
N ILE A 85 4.62 -6.49 5.81
CA ILE A 85 5.32 -7.38 4.89
C ILE A 85 6.04 -6.50 3.87
N PHE A 86 7.33 -6.71 3.75
CA PHE A 86 8.19 -6.01 2.79
C PHE A 86 8.69 -7.04 1.79
N ASP A 87 8.28 -6.88 0.53
CA ASP A 87 8.77 -7.74 -0.54
C ASP A 87 10.14 -7.29 -1.04
N ASP A 88 10.93 -8.27 -1.44
CA ASP A 88 12.32 -8.12 -1.88
C ASP A 88 13.17 -7.18 -1.00
N ILE A 89 13.62 -7.72 0.13
CA ILE A 89 14.57 -7.05 1.05
C ILE A 89 16.03 -7.20 0.60
N HIS A 90 16.27 -7.81 -0.56
CA HIS A 90 17.62 -7.91 -1.13
C HIS A 90 17.91 -6.63 -1.92
N TRP A 91 18.43 -5.63 -1.22
CA TRP A 91 18.75 -4.34 -1.83
C TRP A 91 19.70 -4.51 -3.01
N THR A 92 19.37 -3.86 -4.13
CA THR A 92 20.35 -3.56 -5.17
C THR A 92 21.46 -2.74 -4.52
N PRO A 93 22.73 -3.15 -4.64
CA PRO A 93 23.86 -2.32 -4.21
C PRO A 93 23.82 -0.97 -4.92
N ASP A 94 24.23 0.08 -4.21
CA ASP A 94 24.43 1.43 -4.76
C ASP A 94 25.37 1.43 -5.99
#